data_AF-A0A379W2C8-F1
#
_entry.id   AF-A0A379W2C8-F1
#
_cell.length_a   1.000
_cell.length_b   1.000
_cell.length_c   1.000
_cell.angle_alpha   90.00
_cell.angle_beta   90.00
_cell.angle_gamma   90.00
#
_symmetry.space_group_name_H-M   'P 1'
#
loop_
_entity.id
_entity.type
_entity.pdbx_description
1 polymer ?
#
loop_
_entity_poly.entity_id
_entity_poly.type
_entity_poly.pdbx_seq_one_letter_code
_entity_poly.pdbx_strand_id
1 'polypeptide(L)'
;MISLRHTALGLALSLAFTGQALAVTTIPFWHSMEGELGKEVDSLAQRFNQANPDYKIVPVYKGNYEQNLSAGIAAFRTGNAPAILQVYEVGTATMMASKAIKPVYEVFKDAGINFDESQFVPTVAGYYTDAKSGHLLSQPFNSSTPVLYYNKDAFKKAGLDPEQPPKTWQELADYTAKLRAAGMKMRLRQRLARLDPTGKLQRLERSPLRQ
;
A
#
# COMPACT_ATOMS: atom_id res chain seq x y z
N MET A 1 20.12 -78.89 -33.53
CA MET A 1 19.05 -78.09 -34.16
C MET A 1 18.39 -77.26 -33.06
N ILE A 2 18.54 -75.91 -33.16
CA ILE A 2 17.65 -74.82 -32.69
C ILE A 2 17.22 -74.87 -31.20
N SER A 3 17.91 -74.20 -30.27
CA SER A 3 17.77 -72.76 -29.88
C SER A 3 16.42 -72.37 -29.29
N LEU A 4 16.39 -72.01 -27.98
CA LEU A 4 15.81 -70.77 -27.44
C LEU A 4 16.04 -70.71 -25.92
N ARG A 5 17.23 -70.27 -25.52
CA ARG A 5 17.47 -69.66 -24.20
C ARG A 5 17.52 -68.15 -24.44
N HIS A 6 16.94 -67.39 -23.51
CA HIS A 6 16.98 -65.92 -23.39
C HIS A 6 15.78 -65.17 -23.97
N THR A 7 14.76 -64.97 -23.15
CA THR A 7 13.80 -63.83 -23.24
C THR A 7 13.13 -63.66 -21.88
N ALA A 8 13.94 -63.34 -20.87
CA ALA A 8 13.45 -62.90 -19.57
C ALA A 8 14.37 -61.77 -19.11
N LEU A 9 14.07 -60.54 -19.51
CA LEU A 9 14.45 -59.26 -18.89
C LEU A 9 14.15 -58.16 -19.92
N GLY A 10 13.15 -57.32 -19.68
CA GLY A 10 12.93 -56.18 -20.59
C GLY A 10 11.64 -55.38 -20.43
N LEU A 11 10.85 -55.55 -19.36
CA LEU A 11 9.58 -54.83 -19.24
C LEU A 11 9.22 -54.40 -17.80
N ALA A 12 10.22 -53.99 -17.00
CA ALA A 12 9.96 -53.55 -15.62
C ALA A 12 10.79 -52.32 -15.19
N LEU A 13 11.14 -51.42 -16.10
CA LEU A 13 11.94 -50.23 -15.77
C LEU A 13 11.42 -48.92 -16.38
N SER A 14 10.09 -48.74 -16.44
CA SER A 14 9.49 -47.52 -17.00
C SER A 14 8.43 -46.84 -16.11
N LEU A 15 8.34 -47.19 -14.82
CA LEU A 15 7.23 -46.74 -13.95
C LEU A 15 7.62 -45.91 -12.72
N ALA A 16 8.80 -45.29 -12.69
CA ALA A 16 9.18 -44.43 -11.56
C ALA A 16 9.87 -43.12 -11.99
N PHE A 17 9.20 -42.38 -12.88
CA PHE A 17 9.36 -40.93 -12.96
C PHE A 17 7.99 -40.28 -12.80
N THR A 18 7.34 -40.55 -11.67
CA THR A 18 6.35 -39.60 -11.13
C THR A 18 7.14 -38.38 -10.66
N GLY A 19 7.38 -37.43 -11.58
CA GLY A 19 7.77 -36.09 -11.19
C GLY A 19 6.73 -35.60 -10.18
N GLN A 20 7.15 -35.28 -8.96
CA GLN A 20 6.30 -34.58 -8.02
C GLN A 20 5.92 -33.27 -8.70
N ALA A 21 4.68 -33.17 -9.19
CA ALA A 21 4.11 -31.89 -9.53
C ALA A 21 4.05 -31.10 -8.21
N LEU A 22 5.03 -30.22 -8.00
CA LEU A 22 5.03 -29.31 -6.86
C LEU A 22 3.74 -28.49 -6.95
N ALA A 23 2.89 -28.61 -5.95
CA ALA A 23 1.66 -27.84 -5.90
C ALA A 23 2.00 -26.35 -5.84
N VAL A 24 1.40 -25.55 -6.72
CA VAL A 24 1.60 -24.10 -6.77
C VAL A 24 1.26 -23.49 -5.40
N THR A 25 2.23 -22.80 -4.78
CA THR A 25 2.04 -22.19 -3.47
C THR A 25 1.20 -20.93 -3.60
N THR A 26 -0.02 -20.95 -3.05
CA THR A 26 -0.91 -19.80 -3.07
C THR A 26 -0.58 -18.83 -1.92
N ILE A 27 -0.45 -17.55 -2.24
CA ILE A 27 -0.03 -16.48 -1.34
C ILE A 27 -1.16 -15.43 -1.29
N PRO A 28 -2.04 -15.46 -0.28
CA PRO A 28 -3.10 -14.46 -0.15
C PRO A 28 -2.52 -13.08 0.19
N PHE A 29 -2.94 -12.06 -0.57
CA PHE A 29 -2.58 -10.66 -0.36
C PHE A 29 -3.83 -9.82 -0.12
N TRP A 30 -4.03 -9.34 1.09
CA TRP A 30 -5.17 -8.49 1.44
C TRP A 30 -4.83 -7.00 1.33
N HIS A 31 -5.64 -6.24 0.59
CA HIS A 31 -5.38 -4.82 0.29
C HIS A 31 -6.65 -3.95 0.36
N SER A 32 -6.43 -2.62 0.29
CA SER A 32 -7.44 -1.56 0.36
C SER A 32 -7.48 -0.67 -0.89
N MET A 33 -6.82 -1.08 -1.97
CA MET A 33 -6.89 -0.41 -3.27
C MET A 33 -8.23 -0.64 -3.97
N GLU A 34 -8.95 0.45 -4.27
CA GLU A 34 -10.24 0.44 -4.97
C GLU A 34 -10.10 0.96 -6.42
N GLY A 35 -11.06 0.64 -7.29
CA GLY A 35 -11.15 1.18 -8.64
C GLY A 35 -9.92 0.84 -9.48
N GLU A 36 -9.39 1.84 -10.19
CA GLU A 36 -8.20 1.66 -11.06
C GLU A 36 -6.95 1.24 -10.29
N LEU A 37 -6.80 1.67 -9.02
CA LEU A 37 -5.68 1.22 -8.20
C LEU A 37 -5.78 -0.28 -7.89
N GLY A 38 -6.98 -0.80 -7.63
CA GLY A 38 -7.21 -2.24 -7.45
C GLY A 38 -6.86 -3.04 -8.70
N LYS A 39 -7.25 -2.56 -9.88
CA LYS A 39 -6.88 -3.19 -11.16
C LYS A 39 -5.37 -3.23 -11.40
N GLU A 40 -4.65 -2.18 -10.99
CA GLU A 40 -3.19 -2.19 -11.08
C GLU A 40 -2.56 -3.21 -10.13
N VAL A 41 -3.12 -3.39 -8.91
CA VAL A 41 -2.69 -4.48 -8.01
C VAL A 41 -2.86 -5.84 -8.68
N ASP A 42 -4.01 -6.09 -9.32
CA ASP A 42 -4.28 -7.35 -10.03
C ASP A 42 -3.30 -7.55 -11.19
N SER A 43 -3.02 -6.50 -11.96
CA SER A 43 -2.04 -6.49 -13.06
C SER A 43 -0.63 -6.85 -12.57
N LEU A 44 -0.17 -6.27 -11.47
CA LEU A 44 1.12 -6.58 -10.86
C LEU A 44 1.19 -8.04 -10.37
N ALA A 45 0.14 -8.52 -9.70
CA ALA A 45 0.06 -9.91 -9.25
C ALA A 45 0.03 -10.89 -10.43
N GLN A 46 -0.68 -10.56 -11.51
CA GLN A 46 -0.70 -11.37 -12.73
C GLN A 46 0.69 -11.47 -13.36
N ARG A 47 1.42 -10.36 -13.50
CA ARG A 47 2.79 -10.35 -14.02
C ARG A 47 3.73 -11.19 -13.14
N PHE A 48 3.62 -11.08 -11.82
CA PHE A 48 4.39 -11.90 -10.90
C PHE A 48 4.08 -13.40 -11.08
N ASN A 49 2.80 -13.78 -11.12
CA ASN A 49 2.37 -15.17 -11.27
C ASN A 49 2.80 -15.79 -12.60
N GLN A 50 2.87 -14.98 -13.67
CA GLN A 50 3.39 -15.42 -14.98
C GLN A 50 4.90 -15.64 -14.95
N ALA A 51 5.64 -14.78 -14.26
CA ALA A 51 7.09 -14.88 -14.16
C ALA A 51 7.56 -15.94 -13.15
N ASN A 52 6.71 -16.33 -12.19
CA ASN A 52 7.06 -17.20 -11.06
C ASN A 52 6.02 -18.34 -10.92
N PRO A 53 6.08 -19.38 -11.77
CA PRO A 53 5.01 -20.39 -11.88
C PRO A 53 4.79 -21.24 -10.62
N ASP A 54 5.78 -21.32 -9.73
CA ASP A 54 5.69 -22.06 -8.47
C ASP A 54 4.84 -21.32 -7.42
N TYR A 55 4.55 -20.04 -7.63
CA TYR A 55 3.86 -19.16 -6.69
C TYR A 55 2.65 -18.49 -7.32
N LYS A 56 1.59 -18.30 -6.53
CA LYS A 56 0.38 -17.59 -6.95
C LYS A 56 -0.05 -16.57 -5.92
N ILE A 57 0.27 -15.30 -6.17
CA ILE A 57 -0.27 -14.16 -5.43
C ILE A 57 -1.76 -14.02 -5.76
N VAL A 58 -2.59 -13.93 -4.71
CA VAL A 58 -4.04 -13.73 -4.82
C VAL A 58 -4.42 -12.45 -4.09
N PRO A 59 -4.53 -11.31 -4.80
CA PRO A 59 -5.04 -10.07 -4.24
C PRO A 59 -6.50 -10.21 -3.82
N VAL A 60 -6.85 -9.65 -2.66
CA VAL A 60 -8.22 -9.60 -2.15
C VAL A 60 -8.45 -8.22 -1.56
N TYR A 61 -9.39 -7.47 -2.14
CA TYR A 61 -9.87 -6.22 -1.55
C TYR A 61 -10.66 -6.50 -0.27
N LYS A 62 -10.27 -5.85 0.83
CA LYS A 62 -10.87 -6.05 2.18
C LYS A 62 -11.58 -4.82 2.73
N GLY A 63 -11.85 -3.82 1.90
CA GLY A 63 -12.40 -2.54 2.31
C GLY A 63 -11.33 -1.47 2.53
N ASN A 64 -11.69 -0.40 3.22
CA ASN A 64 -10.75 0.68 3.55
C ASN A 64 -9.61 0.19 4.48
N TYR A 65 -8.63 1.06 4.76
CA TYR A 65 -7.46 0.69 5.55
C TYR A 65 -7.79 0.19 6.96
N GLU A 66 -8.75 0.82 7.63
CA GLU A 66 -9.19 0.43 8.98
C GLU A 66 -9.85 -0.96 8.97
N GLN A 67 -10.71 -1.23 7.98
CA GLN A 67 -11.36 -2.52 7.78
C GLN A 67 -10.33 -3.62 7.48
N ASN A 68 -9.39 -3.37 6.57
CA ASN A 68 -8.36 -4.35 6.21
C ASN A 68 -7.46 -4.68 7.41
N LEU A 69 -6.99 -3.67 8.13
CA LEU A 69 -6.18 -3.85 9.34
C LEU A 69 -6.91 -4.67 10.39
N SER A 70 -8.18 -4.32 10.68
CA SER A 70 -8.99 -5.03 11.66
C SER A 70 -9.23 -6.48 11.26
N ALA A 71 -9.51 -6.73 9.98
CA ALA A 71 -9.70 -8.06 9.43
C ALA A 71 -8.42 -8.90 9.53
N GLY A 72 -7.25 -8.33 9.21
CA GLY A 72 -5.96 -9.02 9.30
C GLY A 72 -5.62 -9.44 10.73
N ILE A 73 -5.77 -8.54 11.70
CA ILE A 73 -5.52 -8.84 13.12
C ILE A 73 -6.48 -9.94 13.63
N ALA A 74 -7.77 -9.85 13.27
CA ALA A 74 -8.75 -10.87 13.65
C ALA A 74 -8.42 -12.24 13.02
N ALA A 75 -8.09 -12.26 11.73
CA ALA A 75 -7.75 -13.47 11.01
C ALA A 75 -6.50 -14.16 11.62
N PHE A 76 -5.47 -13.39 11.99
CA PHE A 76 -4.28 -13.91 12.66
C PHE A 76 -4.60 -14.64 13.95
N ARG A 77 -5.48 -14.09 14.80
CA ARG A 77 -5.90 -14.73 16.07
C ARG A 77 -6.60 -16.08 15.86
N THR A 78 -7.17 -16.30 14.68
CA THR A 78 -7.84 -17.55 14.30
C THR A 78 -6.99 -18.48 13.43
N GLY A 79 -5.72 -18.12 13.16
CA GLY A 79 -4.84 -18.91 12.29
C GLY A 79 -5.14 -18.79 10.79
N ASN A 80 -5.92 -17.79 10.36
CA ASN A 80 -6.38 -17.60 8.98
C ASN A 80 -5.87 -16.30 8.34
N ALA A 81 -4.77 -15.72 8.85
CA ALA A 81 -4.20 -14.48 8.31
C ALA A 81 -3.75 -14.64 6.85
N PRO A 82 -3.81 -13.55 6.04
CA PRO A 82 -3.15 -13.55 4.74
C PRO A 82 -1.63 -13.57 4.92
N ALA A 83 -0.92 -13.98 3.87
CA ALA A 83 0.53 -13.93 3.85
C ALA A 83 1.05 -12.49 3.72
N ILE A 84 0.32 -11.64 2.99
CA ILE A 84 0.64 -10.22 2.80
C ILE A 84 -0.58 -9.38 3.18
N LEU A 85 -0.37 -8.32 3.97
CA LEU A 85 -1.42 -7.39 4.39
C LEU A 85 -0.97 -5.95 4.11
N GLN A 86 -1.72 -5.21 3.29
CA GLN A 86 -1.50 -3.77 3.12
C GLN A 86 -2.03 -3.01 4.34
N VAL A 87 -1.16 -2.24 5.00
CA VAL A 87 -1.50 -1.40 6.15
C VAL A 87 -1.06 0.03 5.86
N TYR A 88 -1.95 1.00 6.10
CA TYR A 88 -1.61 2.43 6.07
C TYR A 88 -0.57 2.82 7.13
N GLU A 89 0.04 3.99 6.95
CA GLU A 89 1.20 4.43 7.71
C GLU A 89 0.93 4.55 9.22
N VAL A 90 -0.24 5.07 9.61
CA VAL A 90 -0.62 5.20 11.03
C VAL A 90 -0.83 3.85 11.74
N GLY A 91 -0.97 2.75 10.97
CA GLY A 91 -1.10 1.39 11.49
C GLY A 91 0.22 0.71 11.83
N THR A 92 1.38 1.27 11.46
CA THR A 92 2.70 0.63 11.65
C THR A 92 2.95 0.26 13.11
N ALA A 93 2.72 1.18 14.06
CA ALA A 93 2.91 0.91 15.48
C ALA A 93 1.97 -0.20 16.00
N THR A 94 0.73 -0.23 15.51
CA THR A 94 -0.24 -1.29 15.84
C THR A 94 0.26 -2.65 15.36
N MET A 95 0.79 -2.73 14.14
CA MET A 95 1.32 -3.99 13.59
C MET A 95 2.58 -4.44 14.34
N MET A 96 3.49 -3.53 14.69
CA MET A 96 4.66 -3.84 15.51
C MET A 96 4.26 -4.41 16.88
N ALA A 97 3.25 -3.84 17.52
CA ALA A 97 2.76 -4.30 18.83
C ALA A 97 1.97 -5.61 18.75
N SER A 98 1.43 -5.97 17.57
CA SER A 98 0.54 -7.12 17.41
C SER A 98 1.21 -8.48 17.58
N LYS A 99 2.54 -8.55 17.44
CA LYS A 99 3.32 -9.81 17.31
C LYS A 99 2.83 -10.72 16.18
N ALA A 100 2.12 -10.16 15.20
CA ALA A 100 1.49 -10.87 14.10
C ALA A 100 2.21 -10.72 12.75
N ILE A 101 3.37 -10.06 12.74
CA ILE A 101 4.15 -9.78 11.55
C ILE A 101 5.53 -10.41 11.65
N LYS A 102 6.06 -10.80 10.50
CA LYS A 102 7.47 -11.12 10.32
C LYS A 102 8.12 -9.94 9.58
N PRO A 103 9.17 -9.31 10.14
CA PRO A 103 9.86 -8.23 9.46
C PRO A 103 10.32 -8.62 8.05
N VAL A 104 10.19 -7.72 7.07
CA VAL A 104 10.49 -8.07 5.67
C VAL A 104 11.95 -8.49 5.48
N TYR A 105 12.89 -7.88 6.20
CA TYR A 105 14.30 -8.30 6.15
C TYR A 105 14.50 -9.77 6.58
N GLU A 106 13.72 -10.27 7.55
CA GLU A 106 13.76 -11.66 7.98
C GLU A 106 13.11 -12.60 6.95
N VAL A 107 12.05 -12.14 6.26
CA VAL A 107 11.43 -12.90 5.17
C VAL A 107 12.45 -13.15 4.06
N PHE A 108 13.17 -12.12 3.62
CA PHE A 108 14.20 -12.25 2.59
C PHE A 108 15.40 -13.09 3.06
N LYS A 109 15.87 -12.86 4.29
CA LYS A 109 16.97 -13.63 4.90
C LYS A 109 16.66 -15.12 4.95
N ASP A 110 15.48 -15.50 5.45
CA ASP A 110 15.10 -16.91 5.59
C ASP A 110 14.85 -17.58 4.24
N ALA A 111 14.46 -16.81 3.22
CA ALA A 111 14.35 -17.28 1.84
C ALA A 111 15.71 -17.39 1.13
N GLY A 112 16.80 -16.89 1.73
CA GLY A 112 18.11 -16.84 1.10
C GLY A 112 18.18 -15.87 -0.10
N ILE A 113 17.30 -14.88 -0.15
CA ILE A 113 17.23 -13.90 -1.25
C ILE A 113 17.92 -12.61 -0.80
N ASN A 114 18.84 -12.11 -1.63
CA ASN A 114 19.49 -10.83 -1.37
C ASN A 114 18.46 -9.68 -1.43
N PHE A 115 18.44 -8.86 -0.38
CA PHE A 115 17.53 -7.72 -0.25
C PHE A 115 18.34 -6.44 -0.05
N ASP A 116 18.48 -5.67 -1.13
CA ASP A 116 19.17 -4.38 -1.09
C ASP A 116 18.23 -3.28 -0.59
N GLU A 117 18.27 -2.96 0.69
CA GLU A 117 17.45 -1.90 1.29
C GLU A 117 17.82 -0.49 0.79
N SER A 118 19.00 -0.30 0.19
CA SER A 118 19.46 1.00 -0.30
C SER A 118 18.74 1.46 -1.57
N GLN A 119 18.01 0.55 -2.23
CA GLN A 119 17.21 0.86 -3.42
C GLN A 119 15.99 1.76 -3.11
N PHE A 120 15.57 1.84 -1.85
CA PHE A 120 14.43 2.65 -1.44
C PHE A 120 14.85 4.09 -1.16
N VAL A 121 13.99 5.04 -1.52
CA VAL A 121 14.18 6.46 -1.14
C VAL A 121 14.24 6.55 0.39
N PRO A 122 15.33 7.09 1.00
CA PRO A 122 15.55 6.98 2.44
C PRO A 122 14.43 7.55 3.31
N THR A 123 13.81 8.66 2.90
CA THR A 123 12.70 9.29 3.63
C THR A 123 11.40 8.50 3.55
N VAL A 124 11.25 7.65 2.52
CA VAL A 124 10.11 6.73 2.37
C VAL A 124 10.37 5.46 3.18
N ALA A 125 11.56 4.88 3.04
CA ALA A 125 11.98 3.68 3.76
C ALA A 125 11.98 3.89 5.28
N GLY A 126 12.53 5.03 5.74
CA GLY A 126 12.71 5.33 7.15
C GLY A 126 11.41 5.33 7.96
N TYR A 127 10.25 5.54 7.32
CA TYR A 127 8.95 5.42 7.99
C TYR A 127 8.66 3.98 8.46
N TYR A 128 9.20 2.99 7.75
CA TYR A 128 8.96 1.57 7.97
C TYR A 128 10.21 0.82 8.46
N THR A 129 11.27 1.55 8.81
CA THR A 129 12.52 1.00 9.34
C THR A 129 12.46 0.88 10.86
N ASP A 130 12.94 -0.24 11.39
CA ASP A 130 13.14 -0.38 12.82
C ASP A 130 14.32 0.49 13.29
N ALA A 131 14.06 1.36 14.26
CA ALA A 131 15.06 2.30 14.77
C ALA A 131 16.24 1.62 15.48
N LYS A 132 16.11 0.35 15.91
CA LYS A 132 17.18 -0.39 16.60
C LYS A 132 18.08 -1.14 15.63
N SER A 133 17.50 -1.90 14.72
CA SER A 133 18.23 -2.72 13.75
C SER A 133 18.64 -1.96 12.49
N GLY A 134 17.93 -0.88 12.14
CA GLY A 134 18.13 -0.15 10.89
C GLY A 134 17.53 -0.84 9.67
N HIS A 135 16.84 -1.98 9.85
CA HIS A 135 16.25 -2.76 8.76
C HIS A 135 14.77 -2.49 8.55
N LEU A 136 14.26 -2.75 7.34
CA LEU A 136 12.84 -2.57 7.03
C LEU A 136 11.97 -3.60 7.78
N LEU A 137 11.00 -3.11 8.53
CA LEU A 137 9.94 -3.93 9.13
C LEU A 137 8.91 -4.32 8.08
N SER A 138 8.60 -3.42 7.15
CA SER A 138 7.65 -3.64 6.07
C SER A 138 8.10 -2.90 4.81
N GLN A 139 7.66 -3.37 3.64
CA GLN A 139 8.00 -2.74 2.38
C GLN A 139 7.04 -1.57 2.06
N PRO A 140 7.54 -0.37 1.72
CA PRO A 140 6.70 0.71 1.23
C PRO A 140 5.95 0.29 -0.05
N PHE A 141 4.65 0.55 -0.11
CA PHE A 141 3.81 0.15 -1.25
C PHE A 141 3.26 1.34 -2.04
N ASN A 142 2.39 2.15 -1.42
CA ASN A 142 1.77 3.31 -2.05
C ASN A 142 2.05 4.60 -1.25
N SER A 143 3.29 5.06 -1.33
CA SER A 143 3.78 6.23 -0.57
C SER A 143 3.31 7.55 -1.20
N SER A 144 2.95 8.51 -0.36
CA SER A 144 2.56 9.86 -0.78
C SER A 144 3.15 10.91 0.18
N THR A 145 3.25 12.15 -0.30
CA THR A 145 3.62 13.30 0.53
C THR A 145 2.71 14.49 0.18
N PRO A 146 2.32 15.33 1.15
CA PRO A 146 1.57 16.55 0.85
C PRO A 146 2.33 17.45 -0.11
N VAL A 147 1.61 17.99 -1.11
CA VAL A 147 2.12 19.00 -2.03
C VAL A 147 1.13 20.14 -2.15
N LEU A 148 1.61 21.34 -2.44
CA LEU A 148 0.76 22.50 -2.71
C LEU A 148 0.35 22.53 -4.18
N TYR A 149 -0.90 22.20 -4.47
CA TYR A 149 -1.52 22.51 -5.75
C TYR A 149 -1.98 23.98 -5.76
N TYR A 150 -1.68 24.71 -6.82
CA TYR A 150 -2.12 26.09 -7.01
C TYR A 150 -2.54 26.34 -8.46
N ASN A 151 -3.44 27.30 -8.67
CA ASN A 151 -3.97 27.65 -9.99
C ASN A 151 -3.22 28.86 -10.55
N LYS A 152 -2.40 28.63 -11.59
CA LYS A 152 -1.60 29.67 -12.25
C LYS A 152 -2.44 30.80 -12.87
N ASP A 153 -3.62 30.49 -13.42
CA ASP A 153 -4.50 31.53 -13.98
C ASP A 153 -5.16 32.38 -12.90
N ALA A 154 -5.48 31.77 -11.75
CA ALA A 154 -5.95 32.50 -10.59
C ALA A 154 -4.86 33.44 -10.03
N PHE A 155 -3.60 33.00 -10.02
CA PHE A 155 -2.45 33.84 -9.66
C PHE A 155 -2.33 35.05 -10.56
N LYS A 156 -2.33 34.86 -11.89
CA LYS A 156 -2.28 35.96 -12.87
C LYS A 156 -3.40 36.98 -12.65
N LYS A 157 -4.64 36.51 -12.46
CA LYS A 157 -5.82 37.38 -12.20
C LYS A 157 -5.69 38.18 -10.90
N ALA A 158 -4.97 37.66 -9.92
CA ALA A 158 -4.70 38.32 -8.64
C ALA A 158 -3.42 39.18 -8.64
N GLY A 159 -2.76 39.34 -9.80
CA GLY A 159 -1.49 40.08 -9.90
C GLY A 159 -0.32 39.37 -9.23
N LEU A 160 -0.40 38.04 -9.04
CA LEU A 160 0.69 37.20 -8.55
C LEU A 160 1.46 36.58 -9.72
N ASP A 161 2.75 36.31 -9.50
CA ASP A 161 3.58 35.59 -10.47
C ASP A 161 3.20 34.09 -10.47
N PRO A 162 2.69 33.54 -11.59
CA PRO A 162 2.28 32.14 -11.68
C PRO A 162 3.44 31.14 -11.61
N GLU A 163 4.70 31.58 -11.69
CA GLU A 163 5.88 30.71 -11.56
C GLU A 163 6.54 30.79 -10.17
N GLN A 164 6.02 31.63 -9.27
CA GLN A 164 6.49 31.76 -7.89
C GLN A 164 5.37 31.36 -6.92
N PRO A 165 5.16 30.06 -6.66
CA PRO A 165 4.28 29.62 -5.58
C PRO A 165 4.82 30.06 -4.21
N PRO A 166 3.95 30.21 -3.19
CA PRO A 166 4.38 30.60 -1.86
C PRO A 166 5.29 29.51 -1.27
N LYS A 167 6.41 29.95 -0.70
CA LYS A 167 7.43 29.09 -0.08
C LYS A 167 7.27 29.06 1.44
N THR A 168 6.55 30.02 2.01
CA THR A 168 6.27 30.12 3.45
C THR A 168 4.77 30.16 3.73
N TRP A 169 4.39 29.82 4.96
CA TRP A 169 2.99 29.89 5.40
C TRP A 169 2.45 31.32 5.42
N GLN A 170 3.31 32.31 5.71
CA GLN A 170 2.99 33.73 5.66
C GLN A 170 2.70 34.17 4.22
N GLU A 171 3.56 33.81 3.27
CA GLU A 171 3.31 34.07 1.84
C GLU A 171 2.03 33.40 1.36
N LEU A 172 1.76 32.16 1.80
CA LEU A 172 0.52 31.46 1.46
C LEU A 172 -0.71 32.24 1.97
N ALA A 173 -0.66 32.78 3.18
CA ALA A 173 -1.74 33.58 3.74
C ALA A 173 -1.98 34.87 2.94
N ASP A 174 -0.91 35.59 2.60
CA ASP A 174 -0.96 36.83 1.81
C ASP A 174 -1.48 36.58 0.40
N TYR A 175 -1.01 35.52 -0.25
CA TYR A 175 -1.41 35.14 -1.61
C TYR A 175 -2.88 34.73 -1.61
N THR A 176 -3.31 34.00 -0.58
CA THR A 176 -4.73 33.64 -0.38
C THR A 176 -5.61 34.88 -0.22
N ALA A 177 -5.14 35.92 0.48
CA ALA A 177 -5.87 37.19 0.60
C ALA A 177 -5.99 37.91 -0.74
N LYS A 178 -4.91 37.99 -1.54
CA LYS A 178 -4.94 38.57 -2.89
C LYS A 178 -5.86 37.80 -3.85
N LEU A 179 -5.76 36.47 -3.84
CA LEU A 179 -6.64 35.60 -4.63
C LEU A 179 -8.12 35.82 -4.27
N ARG A 180 -8.44 35.97 -2.98
CA ARG A 180 -9.81 36.27 -2.52
C ARG A 180 -10.27 37.65 -2.98
N ALA A 181 -9.42 38.67 -2.86
CA ALA A 181 -9.72 40.03 -3.33
C ALA A 181 -9.96 40.07 -4.84
N ALA A 182 -9.28 39.21 -5.61
CA ALA A 182 -9.50 39.01 -7.05
C ALA A 182 -10.74 38.17 -7.40
N GLY A 183 -11.61 37.89 -6.42
CA GLY A 183 -12.88 37.20 -6.63
C GLY A 183 -12.79 35.67 -6.68
N MET A 184 -11.63 35.07 -6.37
CA MET A 184 -11.50 33.61 -6.33
C MET A 184 -12.27 33.04 -5.15
N LYS A 185 -13.21 32.13 -5.44
CA LYS A 185 -13.97 31.42 -4.42
C LYS A 185 -13.06 30.39 -3.74
N MET A 186 -12.60 30.73 -2.54
CA MET A 186 -11.96 29.79 -1.63
C MET A 186 -13.00 28.80 -1.11
N ARG A 187 -13.27 27.72 -1.84
CA ARG A 187 -14.04 26.58 -1.32
C ARG A 187 -13.13 25.77 -0.40
N LEU A 188 -12.91 26.27 0.82
CA LEU A 188 -12.47 25.42 1.91
C LEU A 188 -13.60 24.43 2.22
N ARG A 189 -13.52 23.20 1.69
CA ARG A 189 -14.31 22.05 2.17
C ARG A 189 -13.74 21.51 3.49
N GLN A 190 -13.40 22.40 4.41
CA GLN A 190 -13.20 22.05 5.81
C GLN A 190 -14.08 23.01 6.60
N ARG A 191 -15.22 22.48 7.09
CA ARG A 191 -16.00 23.11 8.14
C ARG A 191 -15.14 23.06 9.41
N LEU A 192 -14.22 24.01 9.56
CA LEU A 192 -13.62 24.28 10.85
C LEU A 192 -14.76 24.73 11.77
N ALA A 193 -15.01 23.93 12.81
CA ALA A 193 -15.93 24.33 13.85
C ALA A 193 -15.42 25.65 14.45
N ARG A 194 -16.23 26.71 14.37
CA ARG A 194 -15.90 27.95 15.06
C ARG A 194 -16.12 27.70 16.55
N LEU A 195 -15.06 27.87 17.33
CA LEU A 195 -15.17 28.04 18.77
C LEU A 195 -15.65 29.48 19.01
N ASP A 196 -16.62 29.64 19.90
CA ASP A 196 -17.02 30.97 20.35
C ASP A 196 -15.95 31.57 21.30
N PRO A 197 -16.06 32.86 21.68
CA PRO A 197 -15.10 33.50 22.58
C PRO A 197 -14.98 32.85 23.97
N THR A 198 -15.85 31.90 24.31
CA THR A 198 -15.84 31.12 25.56
C THR A 198 -15.31 29.70 25.38
N GLY A 199 -14.84 29.35 24.17
CA GLY A 199 -14.24 28.05 23.87
C GLY A 199 -15.24 26.92 23.63
N LYS A 200 -16.54 27.21 23.42
CA LYS A 200 -17.55 26.18 23.14
C LYS A 200 -17.74 25.97 21.63
N LEU A 201 -17.85 24.70 21.24
CA LEU A 201 -18.16 24.26 19.86
C LEU A 201 -19.61 24.63 19.53
N GLN A 202 -19.83 25.60 18.64
CA GLN A 202 -21.17 25.85 18.10
C GLN A 202 -21.49 24.87 16.97
N ARG A 203 -22.47 24.00 17.20
CA ARG A 203 -23.08 23.19 16.13
C ARG A 203 -23.97 24.12 15.28
N LEU A 204 -23.50 24.49 14.09
CA LEU A 204 -24.31 25.24 13.13
C LEU A 204 -25.36 24.30 12.50
N GLU A 205 -26.64 24.62 12.72
CA GLU A 205 -27.77 23.95 12.08
C GLU A 205 -27.66 23.99 10.56
N ARG A 206 -28.17 22.93 9.92
CA ARG A 206 -28.12 22.75 8.47
C ARG A 206 -29.04 23.79 7.82
N SER A 207 -28.49 24.73 7.07
CA SER A 207 -29.30 25.50 6.11
C SER A 207 -29.85 24.53 5.06
N PRO A 208 -31.17 24.48 4.81
CA PRO A 208 -31.75 23.55 3.85
C PRO A 208 -31.29 23.91 2.44
N LEU A 209 -30.89 22.88 1.70
CA LEU A 209 -30.56 22.93 0.29
C LEU A 209 -31.74 23.55 -0.48
N ARG A 210 -31.52 24.71 -1.12
CA ARG A 210 -32.34 25.10 -2.28
C ARG A 210 -31.70 24.45 -3.51
N GLN A 211 -32.57 23.81 -4.29
CA GLN A 211 -32.29 23.12 -5.56
C GLN A 211 -31.58 24.04 -6.56
#